data_AF-A0AAV0WNC3-F1
#
_entry.id   AF-A0AAV0WNC3-F1
#
_cell.length_a   1.000
_cell.length_b   1.000
_cell.length_c   1.000
_cell.angle_alpha   90.00
_cell.angle_beta   90.00
_cell.angle_gamma   90.00
#
_symmetry.space_group_name_H-M   'P 1'
#
loop_
_entity.id
_entity.type
_entity.pdbx_description
1 polymer ?
#
loop_
_entity_poly.entity_id
_entity_poly.type
_entity_poly.pdbx_seq_one_letter_code
_entity_poly.pdbx_strand_id
1 'polypeptide(L)'
;MLIAINEDDLLPNLKRTSFQLILKDLQFEYVKKNRNSALLEREDLISWRRNYVLKIRHYRAQNRPIYYLDETWVNAGETHSRTWVDTSVASTRDAHLRGLTTGQKARSGKGKRLIVLHIRSSDCFVPGGLLCFESKTNSADYHDEMNGDTFYEWFVKTLPLLKPNAIIVMDNASYHSVKKQKIPKRSWKKQL
;
A
#
# COMPACT_ATOMS: atom_id res chain seq x y z
N MET A 1 -10.59 22.01 5.65
CA MET A 1 -10.20 23.32 5.08
C MET A 1 -11.41 24.25 5.04
N LEU A 2 -12.43 24.01 4.20
CA LEU A 2 -13.65 24.84 4.22
C LEU A 2 -14.37 24.82 5.58
N ILE A 3 -14.49 23.64 6.20
CA ILE A 3 -15.09 23.49 7.54
C ILE A 3 -14.32 24.36 8.55
N ALA A 4 -13.01 24.18 8.65
CA ALA A 4 -12.15 24.98 9.53
C ALA A 4 -12.21 26.50 9.29
N ILE A 5 -12.38 26.95 8.04
CA ILE A 5 -12.57 28.39 7.73
C ILE A 5 -13.91 28.88 8.21
N ASN A 6 -14.97 28.08 8.05
CA ASN A 6 -16.31 28.46 8.49
C ASN A 6 -16.52 28.30 10.01
N GLU A 7 -15.59 27.63 10.71
CA GLU A 7 -15.53 27.53 12.17
C GLU A 7 -14.72 28.67 12.82
N ASP A 8 -14.01 29.48 12.01
CA ASP A 8 -13.26 30.64 12.50
C ASP A 8 -14.15 31.88 12.47
N ASP A 9 -14.47 32.42 13.64
CA ASP A 9 -15.36 33.59 13.81
C ASP A 9 -14.78 34.88 13.18
N LEU A 10 -13.48 34.91 12.86
CA LEU A 10 -12.84 36.05 12.19
C LEU A 10 -13.02 36.03 10.66
N LEU A 11 -13.50 34.93 10.09
CA LEU A 11 -13.65 34.75 8.66
C LEU A 11 -15.13 34.64 8.26
N PRO A 12 -15.53 35.18 7.10
CA PRO A 12 -16.90 35.02 6.62
C PRO A 12 -17.17 33.56 6.27
N ASN A 13 -18.38 33.09 6.55
CA ASN A 13 -18.81 31.76 6.14
C ASN A 13 -18.91 31.67 4.61
N LEU A 14 -18.16 30.75 4.00
CA LEU A 14 -18.09 30.59 2.56
C LEU A 14 -18.87 29.37 2.08
N LYS A 15 -19.56 29.54 0.95
CA LYS A 15 -20.05 28.41 0.15
C LYS A 15 -18.88 27.74 -0.57
N ARG A 16 -18.99 26.42 -0.80
CA ARG A 16 -17.96 25.62 -1.48
C ARG A 16 -17.53 26.20 -2.83
N THR A 17 -18.47 26.68 -3.64
CA THR A 17 -18.19 27.25 -4.97
C THR A 17 -17.40 28.54 -4.87
N SER A 18 -17.80 29.45 -3.98
CA SER A 18 -17.08 30.71 -3.71
C SER A 18 -15.66 30.43 -3.22
N PHE A 19 -15.49 29.48 -2.30
CA PHE A 19 -14.19 29.08 -1.82
C PHE A 19 -13.28 28.54 -2.93
N GLN A 20 -13.82 27.77 -3.88
CA GLN A 20 -13.04 27.28 -5.02
C GLN A 20 -12.62 28.38 -5.99
N LEU A 21 -13.43 29.43 -6.15
CA LEU A 21 -13.06 30.59 -6.96
C LEU A 21 -11.92 31.36 -6.30
N ILE A 22 -12.02 31.63 -5.00
CA ILE A 22 -10.96 32.30 -4.22
C ILE A 22 -9.64 31.53 -4.31
N LEU A 23 -9.67 30.19 -4.19
CA LEU A 23 -8.46 29.38 -4.34
C LEU A 23 -7.81 29.56 -5.72
N LYS A 24 -8.61 29.63 -6.79
CA LYS A 24 -8.08 29.87 -8.14
C LYS A 24 -7.49 31.27 -8.29
N ASP A 25 -8.14 32.28 -7.73
CA ASP A 25 -7.64 33.66 -7.74
C ASP A 25 -6.32 33.77 -6.96
N LEU A 26 -6.15 32.98 -5.90
CA LEU A 26 -4.90 32.83 -5.15
C LEU A 26 -3.88 31.90 -5.84
N GLN A 27 -4.09 31.55 -7.12
CA GLN A 27 -3.22 30.68 -7.92
C GLN A 27 -3.04 29.25 -7.39
N PHE A 28 -4.03 28.73 -6.65
CA PHE A 28 -4.09 27.30 -6.32
C PHE A 28 -4.76 26.51 -7.43
N GLU A 29 -4.17 25.36 -7.77
CA GLU A 29 -4.72 24.41 -8.73
C GLU A 29 -5.07 23.08 -8.07
N TYR A 30 -6.18 22.48 -8.50
CA TYR A 30 -6.62 21.17 -8.03
C TYR A 30 -6.05 20.04 -8.89
N VAL A 31 -4.88 19.55 -8.51
CA VAL A 31 -4.10 18.60 -9.31
C VAL A 31 -4.12 17.19 -8.73
N LYS A 32 -3.92 16.20 -9.61
CA LYS A 32 -3.70 14.80 -9.20
C LYS A 32 -2.29 14.65 -8.67
N LYS A 33 -2.15 14.04 -7.50
CA LYS A 33 -0.85 13.63 -6.96
C LYS A 33 -0.29 12.57 -7.90
N ASN A 34 0.76 12.94 -8.65
CA ASN A 34 1.44 12.01 -9.54
C ASN A 34 2.69 11.47 -8.85
N ARG A 35 2.94 10.17 -9.04
CA ARG A 35 4.20 9.53 -8.68
C ARG A 35 4.98 9.38 -9.98
N ASN A 36 6.22 9.86 -10.01
CA ASN A 36 7.13 9.59 -11.13
C ASN A 36 7.59 8.14 -11.05
N SER A 37 6.73 7.20 -11.46
CA SER A 37 7.08 5.80 -11.61
C SER A 37 7.32 5.53 -13.09
N ALA A 38 8.57 5.62 -13.52
CA ALA A 38 8.98 5.04 -14.80
C ALA A 38 9.00 3.52 -14.64
N LEU A 39 8.25 2.81 -15.49
CA LEU A 39 8.39 1.36 -15.61
C LEU A 39 9.66 1.08 -16.38
N LEU A 40 10.75 0.81 -15.66
CA LEU A 40 11.98 0.32 -16.26
C LEU A 40 11.82 -1.20 -16.44
N GLU A 41 11.55 -1.62 -17.67
CA GLU A 41 11.52 -3.04 -18.02
C GLU A 41 12.94 -3.57 -18.16
N ARG A 42 13.30 -4.52 -17.30
CA ARG A 42 14.50 -5.34 -17.48
C ARG A 42 14.12 -6.61 -18.25
N GLU A 43 15.04 -7.14 -19.04
CA GLU A 43 14.81 -8.32 -19.88
C GLU A 43 14.46 -9.58 -19.08
N ASP A 44 15.01 -9.72 -17.87
CA ASP A 44 14.67 -10.78 -16.94
C ASP A 44 13.23 -10.66 -16.44
N LEU A 45 12.75 -9.46 -16.12
CA LEU A 45 11.36 -9.20 -15.73
C LEU A 45 10.38 -9.55 -16.86
N ILE A 46 10.72 -9.22 -18.12
CA ILE A 46 9.91 -9.59 -19.29
C ILE A 46 9.80 -11.11 -19.39
N SER A 47 10.93 -11.81 -19.25
CA SER A 47 10.98 -13.27 -19.30
C SER A 47 10.16 -13.92 -18.17
N TRP A 48 10.27 -13.41 -16.94
CA TRP A 48 9.46 -13.88 -15.81
C TRP A 48 7.96 -13.66 -16.02
N ARG A 49 7.56 -12.50 -16.56
CA ARG A 49 6.15 -12.22 -16.88
C ARG A 49 5.61 -13.16 -17.95
N ARG A 50 6.38 -13.42 -19.01
CA ARG A 50 6.01 -14.39 -20.06
C ARG A 50 5.82 -15.79 -19.47
N ASN A 51 6.77 -16.24 -18.66
CA ASN A 51 6.70 -17.55 -17.98
C ASN A 51 5.50 -17.65 -17.04
N TYR A 52 5.21 -16.60 -16.27
CA TYR A 52 4.02 -16.53 -15.43
C TYR A 52 2.73 -16.70 -16.26
N VAL A 53 2.57 -15.94 -17.35
CA VAL A 53 1.38 -16.03 -18.22
C VAL A 53 1.23 -17.42 -18.83
N LEU A 54 2.32 -18.02 -19.30
CA LEU A 54 2.32 -19.39 -19.84
C LEU A 54 1.86 -20.42 -18.78
N LYS A 55 2.39 -20.34 -17.56
CA LYS A 55 1.99 -21.23 -16.45
C LYS A 55 0.51 -21.07 -16.10
N ILE A 56 0.03 -19.83 -15.99
CA ILE A 56 -1.39 -19.57 -15.69
C ILE A 56 -2.29 -20.11 -16.79
N ARG A 57 -1.93 -19.93 -18.08
CA ARG A 57 -2.67 -20.52 -19.21
C ARG A 57 -2.70 -22.04 -19.14
N HIS A 58 -1.56 -22.67 -18.84
CA HIS A 58 -1.45 -24.12 -18.68
C HIS A 58 -2.38 -24.64 -17.57
N TYR A 59 -2.37 -24.02 -16.39
CA TYR A 59 -3.24 -24.44 -15.28
C TYR A 59 -4.74 -24.23 -15.58
N ARG A 60 -5.09 -23.16 -16.29
CA ARG A 60 -6.46 -22.93 -16.75
C ARG A 60 -6.91 -23.99 -17.76
N ALA A 61 -6.04 -24.40 -18.68
CA ALA A 61 -6.35 -25.47 -19.63
C ALA A 61 -6.60 -26.83 -18.94
N GLN A 62 -6.02 -27.03 -17.75
CA GLN A 62 -6.26 -28.20 -16.89
C GLN A 62 -7.48 -28.05 -15.98
N ASN A 63 -8.26 -26.96 -16.09
CA ASN A 63 -9.36 -26.62 -15.19
C ASN A 63 -8.97 -26.62 -13.70
N ARG A 64 -7.71 -26.26 -13.39
CA ARG A 64 -7.26 -26.20 -12.00
C ARG A 64 -7.78 -24.92 -11.33
N PRO A 65 -8.32 -25.01 -10.10
CA PRO A 65 -8.68 -23.82 -9.32
C PRO A 65 -7.45 -22.94 -9.08
N ILE A 66 -7.55 -21.65 -9.37
CA ILE A 66 -6.46 -20.69 -9.12
C ILE A 66 -6.91 -19.69 -8.07
N TYR A 67 -6.12 -19.58 -7.01
CA TYR A 67 -6.33 -18.64 -5.92
C TYR A 67 -5.20 -17.61 -5.92
N TYR A 68 -5.57 -16.36 -5.70
CA TYR A 68 -4.67 -15.22 -5.59
C TYR A 68 -4.77 -14.69 -4.17
N LEU A 69 -3.63 -14.52 -3.53
CA LEU A 69 -3.52 -13.84 -2.24
C LEU A 69 -2.62 -12.62 -2.37
N ASP A 70 -2.88 -11.62 -1.55
CA ASP A 70 -2.08 -10.40 -1.47
C ASP A 70 -2.31 -9.73 -0.11
N GLU A 71 -1.31 -8.94 0.31
CA GLU A 71 -1.41 -8.09 1.48
C GLU A 71 -1.67 -6.64 1.08
N THR A 72 -2.52 -5.97 1.85
CA THR A 72 -2.74 -4.54 1.72
C THR A 72 -2.81 -3.85 3.08
N TRP A 73 -2.63 -2.54 3.05
CA TRP A 73 -2.44 -1.73 4.25
C TRP A 73 -3.34 -0.51 4.15
N VAL A 74 -4.21 -0.32 5.14
CA VAL A 74 -5.03 0.88 5.26
C VAL A 74 -4.39 1.78 6.30
N ASN A 75 -3.98 2.98 5.90
CA ASN A 75 -3.30 3.92 6.79
C ASN A 75 -4.31 4.88 7.45
N ALA A 76 -4.19 5.09 8.76
CA ALA A 76 -4.87 6.21 9.41
C ALA A 76 -4.35 7.53 8.81
N GLY A 77 -5.23 8.30 8.15
CA GLY A 77 -4.85 9.51 7.42
C GLY A 77 -4.69 9.33 5.90
N GLU A 78 -5.30 8.28 5.32
CA GLU A 78 -5.52 8.26 3.89
C GLU A 78 -6.25 9.52 3.39
N THR A 79 -5.65 10.15 2.39
CA THR A 79 -6.02 11.44 1.82
C THR A 79 -6.29 11.27 0.34
N HIS A 80 -7.16 12.12 -0.19
CA HIS A 80 -7.55 12.07 -1.58
C HIS A 80 -6.35 12.14 -2.54
N SER A 81 -6.49 11.45 -3.67
CA SER A 81 -5.51 11.39 -4.76
C SER A 81 -5.30 12.74 -5.45
N ARG A 82 -6.13 13.74 -5.13
CA ARG A 82 -6.03 15.11 -5.60
C ARG A 82 -5.87 16.06 -4.42
N THR A 83 -5.08 17.11 -4.63
CA THR A 83 -4.87 18.16 -3.64
C THR A 83 -4.81 19.50 -4.33
N TRP A 84 -5.16 20.55 -3.60
CA TRP A 84 -4.87 21.92 -4.02
C TRP A 84 -3.37 22.16 -3.83
N VAL A 85 -2.71 22.65 -4.87
CA VAL A 85 -1.28 22.99 -4.90
C VAL A 85 -1.15 24.46 -5.25
N ASP A 86 -0.35 25.18 -4.48
CA ASP A 86 0.04 26.56 -4.79
C ASP A 86 1.01 26.54 -5.97
N THR A 87 0.63 27.15 -7.09
CA THR A 87 1.46 27.19 -8.30
C THR A 87 2.49 28.33 -8.27
N SER A 88 2.39 29.27 -7.32
CA SER A 88 3.33 30.38 -7.16
C SER A 88 4.66 29.96 -6.49
N VAL A 89 4.68 28.77 -5.88
CA VAL A 89 5.81 28.19 -5.16
C VAL A 89 6.56 27.22 -6.06
N ALA A 90 7.77 27.60 -6.50
CA ALA A 90 8.56 26.79 -7.43
C ALA A 90 9.36 25.66 -6.74
N SER A 91 9.66 25.79 -5.44
CA SER A 91 10.42 24.79 -4.69
C SER A 91 10.21 24.91 -3.18
N THR A 92 10.61 23.88 -2.42
CA THR A 92 10.63 23.91 -0.95
C THR A 92 11.48 25.05 -0.39
N ARG A 93 12.59 25.39 -1.06
CA ARG A 93 13.46 26.49 -0.66
C ARG A 93 12.78 27.84 -0.88
N ASP A 94 12.11 28.01 -2.01
CA ASP A 94 11.34 29.21 -2.35
C ASP A 94 10.18 29.42 -1.37
N ALA A 95 9.45 28.34 -1.05
CA ALA A 95 8.40 28.38 -0.03
C ALA A 95 8.95 28.88 1.31
N HIS A 96 10.05 28.29 1.77
CA HIS A 96 10.67 28.65 3.05
C HIS A 96 11.13 30.11 3.10
N LEU A 97 11.79 30.59 2.04
CA LEU A 97 12.25 31.98 1.94
C LEU A 97 11.10 33.00 1.96
N ARG A 98 9.93 32.62 1.42
CA ARG A 98 8.72 33.45 1.41
C ARG A 98 7.82 33.26 2.64
N GLY A 99 8.22 32.41 3.60
CA GLY A 99 7.38 32.06 4.75
C GLY A 99 6.13 31.22 4.38
N LEU A 100 6.11 30.64 3.19
CA LEU A 100 5.04 29.80 2.68
C LEU A 100 5.31 28.32 2.95
N THR A 101 4.27 27.49 2.85
CA THR A 101 4.39 26.02 2.96
C THR A 101 4.24 25.39 1.57
N THR A 102 4.92 24.27 1.31
CA THR A 102 4.69 23.47 0.09
C THR A 102 3.40 22.64 0.15
N GLY A 103 2.49 22.97 1.06
CA GLY A 103 1.25 22.25 1.31
C GLY A 103 1.46 21.00 2.16
N GLN A 104 0.56 20.04 2.00
CA GLN A 104 0.54 18.82 2.80
C GLN A 104 1.84 18.02 2.60
N LYS A 105 2.64 17.86 3.67
CA LYS A 105 3.84 17.02 3.67
C LYS A 105 3.50 15.62 3.14
N ALA A 106 4.40 15.06 2.33
CA ALA A 106 4.35 13.64 1.99
C ALA A 106 4.26 12.84 3.31
N ARG A 107 3.37 11.84 3.36
CA ARG A 107 3.09 11.12 4.61
C ARG A 107 4.40 10.57 5.17
N SER A 108 4.65 10.81 6.44
CA SER A 108 5.54 9.92 7.18
C SER A 108 4.90 8.55 7.09
N GLY A 109 5.64 7.52 6.67
CA GLY A 109 5.16 6.14 6.74
C GLY A 109 5.03 5.65 8.19
N LYS A 110 4.56 6.49 9.12
CA LYS A 110 4.45 6.25 10.55
C LYS A 110 3.02 6.55 10.99
N GLY A 111 2.45 5.65 11.78
CA GLY A 111 1.10 5.77 12.33
C GLY A 111 0.36 4.43 12.34
N LYS A 112 -0.79 4.40 13.02
CA LYS A 112 -1.68 3.23 13.09
C LYS A 112 -2.14 2.80 11.70
N ARG A 113 -2.12 1.50 11.45
CA ARG A 113 -2.53 0.89 10.17
C ARG A 113 -3.39 -0.33 10.43
N LEU A 114 -4.24 -0.63 9.47
CA LEU A 114 -4.91 -1.93 9.38
C LEU A 114 -4.18 -2.78 8.34
N ILE A 115 -3.69 -3.93 8.76
CA ILE A 115 -3.06 -4.93 7.91
C ILE A 115 -4.15 -5.88 7.46
N VAL A 116 -4.28 -6.09 6.15
CA VAL A 116 -5.30 -6.94 5.56
C VAL A 116 -4.64 -7.94 4.62
N LEU A 117 -4.81 -9.22 4.89
CA LEU A 117 -4.42 -10.33 4.02
C LEU A 117 -5.66 -11.14 3.69
N HIS A 118 -5.86 -11.42 2.41
CA HIS A 118 -6.95 -12.28 1.97
C HIS A 118 -6.59 -13.07 0.72
N ILE A 119 -7.38 -14.11 0.45
CA ILE A 119 -7.22 -15.02 -0.68
C ILE A 119 -8.56 -15.14 -1.41
N ARG A 120 -8.52 -15.14 -2.74
CA ARG A 120 -9.70 -15.23 -3.60
C ARG A 120 -9.45 -16.05 -4.85
N SER A 121 -10.50 -16.64 -5.40
CA SER A 121 -10.49 -17.26 -6.73
C SER A 121 -11.28 -16.43 -7.74
N SER A 122 -11.58 -17.04 -8.90
CA SER A 122 -12.58 -16.53 -9.85
C SER A 122 -13.99 -16.47 -9.29
N ASP A 123 -14.30 -17.31 -8.29
CA ASP A 123 -15.67 -17.48 -7.79
C ASP A 123 -15.98 -16.38 -6.77
N CYS A 124 -15.16 -16.27 -5.72
CA CYS A 124 -15.27 -15.27 -4.68
C CYS A 124 -14.03 -15.28 -3.76
N PHE A 125 -14.07 -14.43 -2.73
CA PHE A 125 -13.19 -14.52 -1.58
C PHE A 125 -13.47 -15.81 -0.79
N VAL A 126 -12.42 -16.46 -0.29
CA VAL A 126 -12.54 -17.70 0.49
C VAL A 126 -13.12 -17.38 1.87
N PRO A 127 -14.32 -17.88 2.23
CA PRO A 127 -14.86 -17.68 3.57
C PRO A 127 -13.89 -18.21 4.63
N GLY A 128 -13.57 -17.40 5.65
CA GLY A 128 -12.58 -17.74 6.68
C GLY A 128 -11.11 -17.48 6.30
N GLY A 129 -10.84 -17.05 5.06
CA GLY A 129 -9.49 -16.72 4.59
C GLY A 129 -9.03 -15.28 4.85
N LEU A 130 -9.80 -14.48 5.59
CA LEU A 130 -9.46 -13.08 5.91
C LEU A 130 -8.61 -13.02 7.19
N LEU A 131 -7.43 -12.40 7.10
CA LEU A 131 -6.66 -11.94 8.25
C LEU A 131 -6.66 -10.42 8.24
N CYS A 132 -7.13 -9.82 9.33
CA CYS A 132 -7.26 -8.37 9.46
C CYS A 132 -6.92 -7.96 10.89
N PHE A 133 -5.90 -7.13 11.08
CA PHE A 133 -5.49 -6.68 12.41
C PHE A 133 -4.84 -5.29 12.39
N GLU A 134 -4.97 -4.56 13.50
CA GLU A 134 -4.35 -3.26 13.68
C GLU A 134 -2.87 -3.41 14.03
N SER A 135 -2.04 -2.54 13.47
CA SER A 135 -0.63 -2.50 13.79
C SER A 135 -0.38 -2.03 15.22
N LYS A 136 0.37 -2.80 16.00
CA LYS A 136 0.68 -2.51 17.41
C LYS A 136 1.75 -1.43 17.57
N THR A 137 2.59 -1.25 16.55
CA THR A 137 3.79 -0.42 16.65
C THR A 137 3.63 0.87 15.83
N ASN A 138 3.93 2.04 16.43
CA ASN A 138 4.10 3.30 15.70
C ASN A 138 5.41 3.33 14.85
N SER A 139 5.92 2.16 14.49
CA SER A 139 7.14 1.95 13.70
C SER A 139 6.89 2.28 12.22
N ALA A 140 7.93 2.75 11.54
CA ALA A 140 7.89 2.86 10.08
C ALA A 140 8.06 1.49 9.40
N ASP A 141 8.72 0.55 10.10
CA ASP A 141 9.01 -0.80 9.64
C ASP A 141 7.84 -1.73 9.99
N TYR A 142 7.11 -2.14 8.96
CA TYR A 142 5.89 -2.94 9.06
C TYR A 142 6.18 -4.45 8.96
N HIS A 143 7.41 -4.82 8.59
CA HIS A 143 7.84 -6.21 8.46
C HIS A 143 7.88 -6.95 9.81
N ASP A 144 7.83 -6.24 10.92
CA ASP A 144 7.79 -6.84 12.26
C ASP A 144 6.46 -7.56 12.53
N GLU A 145 5.36 -7.07 11.97
CA GLU A 145 4.01 -7.54 12.30
C GLU A 145 3.42 -8.48 11.26
N MET A 146 3.59 -8.18 9.96
CA MET A 146 3.34 -9.14 8.90
C MET A 146 4.63 -9.89 8.60
N ASN A 147 4.89 -10.93 9.40
CA ASN A 147 6.11 -11.72 9.34
C ASN A 147 5.82 -13.17 8.91
N GLY A 148 6.89 -13.98 8.83
CA GLY A 148 6.78 -15.36 8.36
C GLY A 148 5.94 -16.27 9.25
N ASP A 149 5.93 -16.03 10.57
CA ASP A 149 5.15 -16.84 11.51
C ASP A 149 3.65 -16.50 11.39
N THR A 150 3.32 -15.21 11.36
CA THR A 150 1.94 -14.74 11.13
C THR A 150 1.39 -15.23 9.80
N PHE A 151 2.17 -15.12 8.72
CA PHE A 151 1.79 -15.65 7.41
C PHE A 151 1.59 -17.17 7.48
N TYR A 152 2.54 -17.92 8.07
CA TYR A 152 2.46 -19.38 8.16
C TYR A 152 1.23 -19.85 8.93
N GLU A 153 0.93 -19.25 10.09
CA GLU A 153 -0.25 -19.58 10.89
C GLU A 153 -1.55 -19.35 10.12
N TRP A 154 -1.65 -18.23 9.42
CA TRP A 154 -2.80 -17.95 8.55
C TRP A 154 -2.89 -18.92 7.38
N PHE A 155 -1.75 -19.20 6.73
CA PHE A 155 -1.70 -20.03 5.53
C PHE A 155 -2.11 -21.47 5.84
N VAL A 156 -1.63 -22.04 6.95
CA VAL A 156 -2.01 -23.40 7.41
C VAL A 156 -3.51 -23.49 7.71
N LYS A 157 -4.12 -22.46 8.30
CA LYS A 157 -5.57 -22.41 8.55
C LYS A 157 -6.38 -22.26 7.26
N THR A 158 -5.80 -21.61 6.25
CA THR A 158 -6.46 -21.28 4.99
C THR A 158 -6.40 -22.42 3.98
N LEU A 159 -5.31 -23.19 3.94
CA LEU A 159 -5.10 -24.29 2.99
C LEU A 159 -6.27 -25.31 2.94
N PRO A 160 -6.84 -25.77 4.07
CA PRO A 160 -7.96 -26.71 4.06
C PRO A 160 -9.25 -26.16 3.44
N LEU A 161 -9.37 -24.83 3.30
CA LEU A 161 -10.54 -24.16 2.73
C LEU A 161 -10.50 -24.12 1.20
N LEU A 162 -9.38 -24.51 0.59
CA LEU A 162 -9.17 -24.46 -0.85
C LEU A 162 -9.64 -25.75 -1.53
N LYS A 163 -10.11 -25.62 -2.77
CA LYS A 163 -10.44 -26.77 -3.62
C LYS A 163 -9.19 -27.65 -3.82
N PRO A 164 -9.35 -28.99 -3.96
CA PRO A 164 -8.23 -29.88 -4.21
C PRO A 164 -7.51 -29.53 -5.52
N ASN A 165 -6.21 -29.85 -5.61
CA ASN A 165 -5.35 -29.56 -6.75
C ASN A 165 -5.26 -28.07 -7.15
N ALA A 166 -5.58 -27.16 -6.20
CA ALA A 166 -5.48 -25.73 -6.41
C ALA A 166 -4.05 -25.25 -6.73
N ILE A 167 -3.98 -24.12 -7.43
CA ILE A 167 -2.80 -23.30 -7.61
C ILE A 167 -2.95 -22.06 -6.76
N ILE A 168 -1.92 -21.73 -5.99
CA ILE A 168 -1.85 -20.50 -5.21
C ILE A 168 -0.85 -19.57 -5.88
N VAL A 169 -1.28 -18.33 -6.11
CA VAL A 169 -0.49 -17.26 -6.70
C VAL A 169 -0.33 -16.18 -5.64
N MET A 170 0.92 -15.81 -5.38
CA MET A 170 1.33 -14.77 -4.44
C MET A 170 2.56 -14.06 -5.00
N ASP A 171 2.87 -12.88 -4.47
CA ASP A 171 4.10 -12.18 -4.79
C ASP A 171 5.32 -12.84 -4.09
N ASN A 172 6.51 -12.33 -4.39
CA ASN A 172 7.77 -12.88 -3.88
C ASN A 172 8.28 -12.12 -2.65
N ALA A 173 7.40 -11.87 -1.67
CA ALA A 173 7.80 -11.29 -0.40
C ALA A 173 8.68 -12.27 0.41
N SER A 174 9.72 -11.76 1.08
CA SER A 174 10.71 -12.61 1.77
C SER A 174 10.08 -13.48 2.88
N TYR A 175 9.01 -13.00 3.51
CA TYR A 175 8.31 -13.74 4.56
C TYR A 175 7.41 -14.88 4.03
N HIS A 176 7.15 -14.95 2.72
CA HIS A 176 6.47 -16.10 2.11
C HIS A 176 7.37 -17.34 2.02
N SER A 177 8.70 -17.16 2.08
CA SER A 177 9.69 -18.22 1.84
C SER A 177 10.66 -18.39 3.02
N VAL A 178 10.13 -18.61 4.23
CA VAL A 178 10.94 -18.81 5.43
C VAL A 178 11.42 -20.26 5.54
N LYS A 179 12.73 -20.44 5.74
CA LYS A 179 13.33 -21.76 5.98
C LYS A 179 13.03 -22.21 7.42
N LYS A 180 12.51 -23.43 7.57
CA LYS A 180 12.31 -24.09 8.87
C LYS A 180 13.61 -24.18 9.69
N GLN A 181 14.73 -24.42 9.03
CA GLN A 181 16.07 -24.39 9.64
C GLN A 181 16.88 -23.25 9.04
N LYS A 182 17.30 -22.32 9.89
CA LYS A 182 18.21 -21.24 9.49
C LYS A 182 19.64 -21.77 9.50
N ILE A 183 20.29 -21.69 8.34
CA ILE A 183 21.73 -21.95 8.25
C ILE A 183 22.44 -20.82 9.01
N PRO A 184 23.41 -21.13 9.89
CA PRO A 184 24.19 -20.12 10.59
C PRO A 184 24.78 -19.10 9.61
N LYS A 185 24.63 -17.81 9.92
CA LYS A 185 25.23 -16.73 9.14
C LYS A 185 26.43 -16.17 9.89
N ARG A 186 27.37 -15.57 9.15
CA ARG A 186 28.62 -15.00 9.70
C ARG A 186 28.37 -13.97 10.83
N SER A 187 27.20 -13.34 10.87
CA SER A 187 26.79 -12.40 11.92
C SER A 187 26.31 -13.05 13.23
N TRP A 188 26.14 -14.37 13.29
CA TRP A 188 25.75 -15.08 14.51
C TRP A 188 26.95 -15.14 15.45
N LYS A 189 26.94 -14.32 16.51
CA LYS A 189 27.92 -14.41 17.58
C LYS A 189 27.63 -15.67 18.40
N LYS A 190 28.64 -16.51 18.61
CA LYS A 190 28.56 -17.59 19.60
C LYS A 190 28.39 -16.94 20.98
N GLN A 191 27.39 -17.37 21.75
CA GLN A 191 27.40 -17.09 23.19
C GLN A 191 28.52 -17.93 23.79
N LEU A 192 29.45 -17.27 24.49
CA LEU A 192 30.44 -17.89 25.35
C LEU A 192 29.81 -18.15 26.71
#